data_AF-A0A968TLJ8-F1
#
_entry.id   AF-A0A968TLJ8-F1
#
_cell.length_a   1.000
_cell.length_b   1.000
_cell.length_c   1.000
_cell.angle_alpha   90.00
_cell.angle_beta   90.00
_cell.angle_gamma   90.00
#
_symmetry.space_group_name_H-M   'P 1'
#
loop_
_entity.id
_entity.type
_entity.pdbx_description
1 polymer ?
#
loop_
_entity_poly.entity_id
_entity_poly.type
_entity_poly.pdbx_seq_one_letter_code
_entity_poly.pdbx_strand_id
1 'polypeptide(L)'
;MLTTDQTYHWCGFGDGFGNWESRCLLRIFRLHPKAIVVVASDLGGDTETSITNCAGQLARRLVKEFELDLACLTWIEHIPMSKAAFSLVQFDWQGNTADHPR
;
A
#
# COMPACT_ATOMS: atom_id res chain seq x y z
N MET A 1 2.24 12.50 12.98
CA MET A 1 2.56 13.49 11.93
C MET A 1 2.50 12.82 10.57
N LEU A 2 2.02 13.52 9.53
CA LEU A 2 2.17 13.08 8.14
C LEU A 2 3.65 13.21 7.75
N THR A 3 4.28 12.11 7.39
CA THR A 3 5.72 12.08 7.07
C THR A 3 5.99 11.84 5.60
N THR A 4 5.03 11.29 4.87
CA THR A 4 5.12 11.03 3.43
C THR A 4 3.79 11.38 2.79
N ASP A 5 3.81 12.16 1.71
CA ASP A 5 2.65 12.47 0.86
C ASP A 5 3.15 12.69 -0.57
N GLN A 6 3.10 11.64 -1.40
CA GLN A 6 3.67 11.66 -2.75
C GLN A 6 3.03 10.61 -3.66
N THR A 7 3.11 10.84 -4.97
CA THR A 7 2.91 9.76 -5.93
C THR A 7 4.08 8.78 -5.82
N TYR A 8 3.77 7.55 -5.45
CA TYR A 8 4.74 6.47 -5.34
C TYR A 8 4.69 5.62 -6.60
N HIS A 9 5.85 5.38 -7.20
CA HIS A 9 6.02 4.60 -8.43
C HIS A 9 6.79 3.31 -8.14
N TRP A 10 6.37 2.23 -8.79
CA TRP A 10 7.09 0.96 -8.76
C TRP A 10 6.94 0.21 -10.08
N CYS A 11 7.90 -0.67 -10.36
CA CYS A 11 7.79 -1.60 -11.49
C CYS A 11 7.24 -2.94 -11.00
N GLY A 12 6.21 -3.44 -11.68
CA GLY A 12 5.64 -4.78 -11.49
C GLY A 12 4.17 -4.78 -11.03
N PHE A 13 3.55 -5.93 -11.25
CA PHE A 13 2.20 -6.29 -10.80
C PHE A 13 2.25 -7.73 -10.33
N GLY A 14 2.43 -7.98 -9.03
CA GLY A 14 2.72 -9.36 -8.66
C GLY A 14 4.15 -9.78 -9.04
N ASP A 15 4.58 -10.90 -8.50
CA ASP A 15 5.82 -11.60 -8.74
C ASP A 15 5.64 -12.44 -10.01
N GLY A 16 5.50 -11.78 -11.17
CA GLY A 16 5.37 -12.48 -12.44
C GLY A 16 5.01 -11.66 -13.67
N PHE A 17 4.43 -10.47 -13.53
CA PHE A 17 3.97 -9.68 -14.70
C PHE A 17 4.86 -8.48 -15.00
N GLY A 18 6.04 -8.76 -15.58
CA GLY A 18 6.82 -7.82 -16.42
C GLY A 18 7.19 -6.43 -15.86
N ASN A 19 7.63 -5.56 -16.76
CA ASN A 19 8.01 -4.15 -16.51
C ASN A 19 6.77 -3.24 -16.56
N TRP A 20 5.75 -3.52 -15.75
CA TRP A 20 4.59 -2.65 -15.66
C TRP A 20 4.88 -1.46 -14.76
N GLU A 21 4.71 -0.23 -15.23
CA GLU A 21 4.82 0.94 -14.36
C GLU A 21 3.52 1.11 -13.56
N SER A 22 3.61 0.84 -12.27
CA SER A 22 2.51 0.98 -11.34
C SER A 22 2.70 2.22 -10.47
N ARG A 23 1.61 2.90 -10.14
CA ARG A 23 1.66 4.09 -9.28
C ARG A 23 0.40 4.32 -8.45
N CYS A 24 0.58 4.87 -7.26
CA CYS A 24 -0.50 5.26 -6.36
C CYS A 24 -0.14 6.55 -5.60
N LEU A 25 -1.11 7.26 -5.05
CA LEU A 25 -0.83 8.31 -4.06
C LEU A 25 -0.60 7.64 -2.70
N LEU A 26 0.60 7.81 -2.15
CA LEU A 26 1.03 7.23 -0.89
C LEU A 26 1.06 8.29 0.20
N ARG A 27 0.33 8.03 1.29
CA ARG A 27 0.41 8.82 2.52
C ARG A 27 0.84 7.94 3.69
N ILE A 28 1.88 8.36 4.41
CA ILE A 28 2.37 7.68 5.63
C ILE A 28 2.26 8.62 6.81
N PHE A 29 1.53 8.19 7.84
CA PHE A 29 1.38 8.89 9.10
C PHE A 29 2.11 8.13 10.19
N ARG A 30 3.11 8.77 10.82
CA ARG A 30 3.75 8.28 12.04
C ARG A 30 3.12 9.02 13.23
N LEU A 31 2.07 8.45 13.79
CA LEU A 31 1.26 9.10 14.84
C LEU A 31 1.91 8.97 16.22
N HIS A 32 2.47 7.80 16.49
CA HIS A 32 3.21 7.46 17.71
C HIS A 32 4.29 6.44 17.32
N PRO A 33 5.36 6.24 18.11
CA PRO A 33 6.32 5.14 17.90
C PRO A 33 5.68 3.75 17.75
N LYS A 34 4.42 3.58 18.17
CA LYS A 34 3.65 2.33 18.09
C LYS A 34 2.43 2.40 17.16
N ALA A 35 2.31 3.44 16.35
CA ALA A 35 1.17 3.63 15.45
C ALA A 35 1.60 4.30 14.16
N ILE A 36 1.65 3.49 13.09
CA ILE A 36 1.96 3.91 11.73
C ILE A 36 0.73 3.59 10.88
N VAL A 37 0.22 4.59 10.16
CA VAL A 37 -0.87 4.40 9.21
C VAL A 37 -0.34 4.65 7.81
N VAL A 38 -0.51 3.67 6.93
CA VAL A 38 -0.25 3.80 5.50
C VAL A 38 -1.58 3.86 4.78
N VAL A 39 -1.76 4.90 3.96
CA VAL A 39 -2.89 5.03 3.05
C VAL A 39 -2.35 4.93 1.63
N ALA A 40 -2.64 3.83 0.94
CA ALA A 40 -2.41 3.67 -0.48
C ALA A 40 -3.68 4.09 -1.21
N SER A 41 -3.60 5.10 -2.08
CA SER A 41 -4.74 5.64 -2.81
C SER A 41 -4.60 5.40 -4.31
N ASP A 42 -5.63 4.82 -4.94
CA ASP A 42 -5.73 4.82 -6.39
C ASP A 42 -5.77 6.27 -6.89
N LEU A 43 -5.04 6.54 -7.97
CA LEU A 43 -5.04 7.86 -8.61
C LEU A 43 -6.31 8.10 -9.45
N GLY A 44 -7.12 7.06 -9.67
CA GLY A 44 -8.23 7.07 -10.61
C GLY A 44 -7.78 7.13 -12.09
N GLY A 45 -8.71 6.95 -13.02
CA GLY A 45 -8.43 7.02 -14.47
C GLY A 45 -7.62 5.83 -15.02
N ASP A 46 -7.04 6.02 -16.22
CA ASP A 46 -6.29 5.02 -17.03
C ASP A 46 -4.93 4.62 -16.43
N THR A 47 -4.75 4.63 -15.11
CA THR A 47 -3.47 4.24 -14.50
C THR A 47 -3.22 2.74 -14.56
N GLU A 48 -4.23 1.94 -14.94
CA GLU A 48 -4.24 0.45 -15.03
C GLU A 48 -3.78 -0.29 -13.76
N THR A 49 -3.30 0.46 -12.76
CA THR A 49 -2.90 0.07 -11.42
C THR A 49 -4.15 0.02 -10.56
N SER A 50 -4.38 -1.14 -9.96
CA SER A 50 -5.36 -1.30 -8.89
C SER A 50 -4.60 -1.61 -7.61
N ILE A 51 -4.63 -0.69 -6.64
CA ILE A 51 -3.95 -0.88 -5.35
C ILE A 51 -4.34 -2.19 -4.67
N THR A 52 -5.61 -2.59 -4.78
CA THR A 52 -6.15 -3.82 -4.19
C THR A 52 -5.53 -5.07 -4.80
N ASN A 53 -5.22 -5.05 -6.10
CA ASN A 53 -4.60 -6.19 -6.76
C ASN A 53 -3.12 -6.35 -6.38
N CYS A 54 -2.44 -5.27 -5.99
CA CYS A 54 -1.02 -5.29 -5.63
C CYS A 54 -0.74 -5.07 -4.14
N ALA A 55 -1.77 -5.08 -3.29
CA ALA A 55 -1.70 -4.63 -1.90
C ALA A 55 -0.59 -5.29 -1.08
N GLY A 56 -0.50 -6.62 -1.09
CA GLY A 56 0.52 -7.35 -0.34
C GLY A 56 1.95 -7.04 -0.81
N GLN A 57 2.14 -6.91 -2.12
CA GLN A 57 3.45 -6.55 -2.69
C GLN A 57 3.86 -5.12 -2.38
N LEU A 58 2.92 -4.19 -2.55
CA LEU A 58 3.11 -2.80 -2.23
C LEU A 58 3.43 -2.66 -0.74
N ALA A 59 2.68 -3.34 0.13
CA ALA A 59 2.94 -3.36 1.57
C ALA A 59 4.33 -3.88 1.90
N ARG A 60 4.73 -5.03 1.36
CA ARG A 60 6.09 -5.58 1.53
C ARG A 60 7.17 -4.58 1.10
N ARG A 61 6.98 -3.94 -0.05
CA ARG A 61 7.95 -2.99 -0.61
C ARG A 61 8.08 -1.76 0.29
N LEU A 62 6.96 -1.17 0.70
CA LEU A 62 6.93 0.00 1.57
C LEU A 62 7.48 -0.27 2.97
N VAL A 63 7.20 -1.44 3.55
CA VAL A 63 7.76 -1.85 4.84
C VAL A 63 9.28 -1.84 4.81
N LYS A 64 9.86 -2.37 3.73
CA LYS A 64 11.31 -2.39 3.54
C LYS A 64 11.88 -1.00 3.26
N GLU A 65 11.28 -0.26 2.33
CA GLU A 65 11.83 1.03 1.86
C GLU A 65 11.69 2.16 2.88
N PHE A 66 10.61 2.15 3.68
CA PHE A 66 10.34 3.19 4.68
C PHE A 66 10.64 2.74 6.11
N GLU A 67 11.22 1.56 6.30
CA GLU A 67 11.55 0.98 7.61
C GLU A 67 10.33 1.04 8.55
N LEU A 68 9.22 0.44 8.09
CA LEU A 68 7.96 0.40 8.84
C LEU A 68 7.96 -0.82 9.77
N ASP A 69 7.59 -0.62 11.03
CA ASP A 69 7.37 -1.72 11.96
C ASP A 69 6.01 -2.36 11.70
N LEU A 70 6.02 -3.63 11.27
CA LEU A 70 4.83 -4.43 11.00
C LEU A 70 3.88 -4.52 12.19
N ALA A 71 4.42 -4.61 13.41
CA ALA A 71 3.61 -4.71 14.63
C ALA A 71 2.80 -3.44 14.92
N CYS A 72 3.18 -2.33 14.29
CA CYS A 72 2.62 -1.00 14.49
C CYS A 72 1.88 -0.49 13.25
N LEU A 73 1.81 -1.28 12.18
CA LEU A 73 1.33 -0.87 10.87
C LEU A 73 -0.18 -1.09 10.72
N THR A 74 -0.89 -0.03 10.37
CA THR A 74 -2.27 -0.06 9.88
C THR A 74 -2.27 0.27 8.39
N TRP A 75 -2.85 -0.61 7.57
CA TRP A 75 -2.96 -0.40 6.13
C TRP A 75 -4.37 -0.01 5.71
N ILE A 76 -4.48 1.07 4.95
CA ILE A 76 -5.74 1.55 4.40
C ILE A 76 -5.59 1.65 2.89
N GLU A 77 -6.48 0.96 2.18
CA GLU A 77 -6.70 1.20 0.76
C GLU A 77 -7.73 2.29 0.57
N HIS A 78 -7.47 3.20 -0.36
CA HIS A 78 -8.38 4.26 -0.73
C HIS A 78 -8.66 4.20 -2.24
N ILE A 79 -9.90 3.89 -2.60
CA ILE A 79 -10.37 3.81 -3.99
C ILE A 79 -11.41 4.92 -4.17
N PRO A 80 -11.05 6.10 -4.70
CA PRO A 80 -11.92 7.28 -4.71
C PRO A 80 -13.28 7.04 -5.41
N MET A 81 -13.31 6.14 -6.38
CA MET A 81 -14.50 5.82 -7.18
C MET A 81 -15.38 4.71 -6.57
N SER A 82 -14.93 4.07 -5.48
CA SER A 82 -15.67 3.02 -4.80
C SER A 82 -16.71 3.59 -3.83
N LYS A 83 -17.86 2.91 -3.70
CA LYS A 83 -18.86 3.22 -2.65
C LYS A 83 -18.29 3.06 -1.24
N ALA A 84 -17.40 2.10 -1.06
CA ALA A 84 -16.54 1.97 0.11
C ALA A 84 -15.20 2.59 -0.24
N ALA A 85 -15.11 3.91 -0.14
CA ALA A 85 -13.94 4.66 -0.60
C ALA A 85 -12.67 4.28 0.17
N PHE A 86 -12.78 3.84 1.43
CA PHE A 86 -11.67 3.40 2.25
C PHE A 86 -11.91 1.99 2.80
N SER A 87 -10.87 1.16 2.77
CA SER A 87 -10.88 -0.20 3.31
C SER A 87 -9.69 -0.37 4.27
N LEU A 88 -9.97 -0.77 5.51
CA LEU A 88 -8.94 -1.26 6.43
C LEU A 88 -8.56 -2.67 5.99
N VAL A 89 -7.28 -2.88 5.74
CA VAL A 89 -6.76 -4.15 5.24
C VAL A 89 -5.89 -4.81 6.30
N GLN A 90 -6.10 -6.11 6.49
CA GLN A 90 -5.26 -6.95 7.31
C GLN A 90 -4.47 -7.90 6.41
N PHE A 91 -3.18 -7.99 6.65
CA PHE A 91 -2.31 -8.93 5.96
C PHE A 91 -1.90 -10.04 6.92
N ASP A 92 -1.84 -11.26 6.41
CA ASP A 92 -1.16 -12.35 7.08
C ASP A 92 0.32 -12.27 6.73
N TRP A 93 1.11 -11.71 7.65
CA TRP A 93 2.54 -11.55 7.47
C TRP A 93 3.29 -12.85 7.81
N GLN A 94 3.95 -13.43 6.81
CA GLN A 94 4.90 -14.53 6.99
C GLN A 94 6.30 -14.02 6.69
N GLY A 95 7.00 -13.55 7.73
CA GLY A 95 8.29 -12.89 7.58
C GLY A 95 8.17 -11.60 6.78
N ASN A 96 8.79 -11.56 5.59
CA ASN A 96 8.75 -10.41 4.69
C ASN A 96 7.67 -10.52 3.60
N THR A 97 6.81 -11.52 3.65
CA THR A 97 5.70 -11.68 2.71
C THR A 97 4.41 -11.26 3.39
N ALA A 98 3.60 -10.45 2.69
CA ALA A 98 2.24 -10.13 3.08
C ALA A 98 1.29 -10.86 2.15
N ASP A 99 0.56 -11.82 2.70
CA ASP A 99 -0.57 -12.42 2.01
C ASP A 99 -1.83 -11.66 2.38
N HIS A 100 -2.65 -11.38 1.37
CA HIS A 100 -3.96 -10.78 1.52
C HIS A 100 -4.99 -11.82 1.06
N PRO A 101 -5.52 -12.66 1.96
CA PRO A 101 -6.63 -13.54 1.59
C PRO A 101 -7.79 -12.64 1.11
N ARG A 102 -8.22 -12.84 -0.13
CA ARG A 102 -9.38 -12.15 -0.70
C ARG A 102 -10.67 -12.78 -0.21
#